data_AF-A0AAW0KG40-F1
#
_entry.id   AF-A0AAW0KG40-F1
#
_cell.length_a   1.000
_cell.length_b   1.000
_cell.length_c   1.000
_cell.angle_alpha   90.00
_cell.angle_beta   90.00
_cell.angle_gamma   90.00
#
_symmetry.space_group_name_H-M   'P 1'
#
loop_
_entity.id
_entity.type
_entity.pdbx_description
1 polymer ?
#
loop_
_entity_poly.entity_id
_entity_poly.type
_entity_poly.pdbx_seq_one_letter_code
_entity_poly.pdbx_strand_id
1 'polypeptide(L)' 'MALKKYKMHMDVTNELLTCKEEVVVVTSNEKISVHRYKTQP' A
#
# COMPACT_ATOMS: atom_id res chain seq x y z
N MET A 1 -4.78 7.31 -9.78
CA MET A 1 -3.83 6.32 -9.24
C MET A 1 -2.82 5.99 -10.31
N ALA A 2 -1.54 5.85 -9.94
CA ALA A 2 -0.45 5.56 -10.87
C ALA A 2 -0.75 4.30 -11.68
N LEU A 3 -1.41 3.32 -11.04
CA LEU A 3 -2.03 2.14 -11.65
C LEU A 3 -2.71 2.41 -13.02
N LYS A 4 -3.68 3.33 -13.08
CA LYS A 4 -4.44 3.62 -14.31
C LYS A 4 -3.65 4.51 -15.28
N LYS A 5 -2.91 5.49 -14.75
CA LYS A 5 -2.18 6.47 -15.58
C LYS A 5 -1.01 5.82 -16.34
N TYR A 6 -0.30 4.91 -15.67
CA TYR A 6 0.89 4.26 -16.20
C TYR A 6 0.66 2.79 -16.57
N LYS A 7 -0.61 2.33 -16.55
CA LYS A 7 -1.00 0.95 -16.86
C LYS A 7 -0.21 -0.08 -16.01
N MET A 8 0.02 0.22 -14.74
CA MET A 8 0.68 -0.71 -13.82
C MET A 8 -0.30 -1.80 -13.37
N HIS A 9 0.22 -2.98 -13.08
CA HIS A 9 -0.58 -4.09 -12.52
C HIS A 9 -0.90 -3.90 -11.04
N MET A 10 -0.01 -3.22 -10.33
CA MET A 10 -0.10 -2.95 -8.91
C MET A 10 0.61 -1.64 -8.57
N ASP A 11 0.16 -0.97 -7.52
CA ASP A 11 0.75 0.25 -6.96
C ASP A 11 0.87 0.07 -5.44
N VAL A 12 2.07 0.26 -4.88
CA VAL A 12 2.28 0.20 -3.42
C VAL A 12 2.37 1.62 -2.91
N THR A 13 1.38 2.01 -2.13
CA THR A 13 1.23 3.37 -1.62
C THR A 13 1.29 3.37 -0.11
N ASN A 14 1.76 4.45 0.49
CA ASN A 14 1.75 4.63 1.92
C ASN A 14 1.48 6.10 2.23
N GLU A 15 0.84 6.37 3.36
CA GLU A 15 0.83 7.74 3.86
C GLU A 15 2.22 8.04 4.44
N LEU A 16 2.67 9.29 4.34
CA LEU A 16 3.99 9.67 4.84
C LEU A 16 4.08 9.49 6.37
N LEU A 17 2.98 9.83 7.07
CA LEU A 17 2.89 9.75 8.52
C LEU A 17 2.91 8.32 9.05
N THR A 18 2.32 7.37 8.31
CA THR A 18 2.22 5.96 8.70
C THR A 18 3.13 5.05 7.87
N CYS A 19 4.12 5.60 7.17
CA CYS A 19 4.96 4.86 6.24
C CYS A 19 5.75 3.71 6.89
N LYS A 20 5.92 3.74 8.22
CA LYS A 20 6.61 2.70 8.98
C LYS A 20 5.65 1.63 9.51
N GLU A 21 4.35 1.89 9.50
CA GLU A 21 3.30 1.09 10.13
C GLU A 21 2.39 0.42 9.10
N GLU A 22 1.98 1.15 8.07
CA GLU A 22 0.99 0.70 7.09
C GLU A 22 1.42 1.04 5.67
N VAL A 23 1.20 0.09 4.77
CA VAL A 23 1.22 0.31 3.33
C VAL A 23 -0.08 -0.23 2.73
N VAL A 24 -0.58 0.40 1.68
CA VAL A 24 -1.76 -0.01 0.93
C VAL A 24 -1.33 -0.45 -0.46
N VAL A 25 -1.53 -1.73 -0.74
CA VAL A 25 -1.35 -2.32 -2.05
C VAL A 25 -2.63 -2.12 -2.86
N VAL A 26 -2.53 -1.46 -4.01
CA VAL A 26 -3.65 -1.20 -4.90
C VAL A 26 -3.49 -2.05 -6.14
N THR A 27 -4.48 -2.88 -6.44
CA THR A 27 -4.59 -3.63 -7.70
C THR A 27 -5.73 -3.06 -8.54
N SER A 28 -5.98 -3.64 -9.72
CA SER A 28 -7.14 -3.25 -10.54
C SER A 28 -8.48 -3.53 -9.87
N ASN A 29 -8.51 -4.49 -8.94
CA ASN A 29 -9.76 -5.04 -8.40
C ASN A 29 -9.98 -4.66 -6.94
N GLU A 30 -8.90 -4.43 -6.18
CA GLU A 30 -8.98 -4.24 -4.74
C GLU A 30 -7.86 -3.37 -4.17
N LYS A 31 -8.04 -3.00 -2.91
CA LYS A 31 -7.03 -2.37 -2.07
C LYS A 31 -6.79 -3.25 -0.86
N ILE A 32 -5.53 -3.57 -0.60
CA ILE A 32 -5.10 -4.45 0.47
C ILE A 32 -4.24 -3.63 1.44
N SER A 33 -4.75 -3.39 2.64
CA SER A 33 -3.98 -2.76 3.73
C SER A 33 -3.06 -3.79 4.37
N VAL A 34 -1.76 -3.51 4.37
CA VAL A 34 -0.72 -4.34 4.98
C VAL A 34 -0.14 -3.56 6.16
N HIS A 35 -0.39 -4.08 7.35
CA HIS A 35 0.19 -3.54 8.58
C HIS A 35 1.47 -4.30 8.90
N ARG A 36 2.54 -3.56 9.21
CA ARG A 36 3.74 -4.17 9.77
C ARG A 36 3.41 -4.79 11.11
N TYR A 37 3.76 -6.07 11.25
CA TYR A 37 3.65 -6.76 12.52
C TYR A 37 4.49 -6.04 13.57
N LYS A 38 3.84 -5.53 14.61
CA LYS A 38 4.53 -4.98 15.77
C LYS A 38 4.89 -6.17 16.65
N THR A 39 6.12 -6.67 16.56
CA THR A 39 6.70 -7.43 17.67
C THR A 39 6.71 -6.50 18.87
N GLN A 40 5.83 -6.73 19.84
CA GLN A 40 5.99 -6.14 21.17
C GLN A 40 7.35 -6.62 21.72
N PRO A 41 8.19 -5.73 22.26
CA PRO A 41 9.26 -6.16 23.16
C PRO A 41 8.69 -6.80 24.42
#